data_AF-A0AAV9JRS1-F1
#
_entry.id   AF-A0AAV9JRS1-F1
#
_cell.length_a   1.000
_cell.length_b   1.000
_cell.length_c   1.000
_cell.angle_alpha   90.00
_cell.angle_beta   90.00
_cell.angle_gamma   90.00
#
_symmetry.space_group_name_H-M   'P 1'
#
loop_
_entity.id
_entity.type
_entity.pdbx_description
1 polymer ?
#
loop_
_entity_poly.entity_id
_entity_poly.type
_entity_poly.pdbx_seq_one_letter_code
_entity_poly.pdbx_strand_id
1 'polypeptide(L)'
;MVGKRELFRAGDAKAKGYSRHQGRGAEDIRPQSSDDLESGLHANSANGYADGNEYDNGNGDAKPRPRIFSFKDVANTALEDKRRDDLKKALLEGINRDGLENFRKSDEELKGIKNKKVRQFYEDQNQRLNDWLEVDSIVMAVADDVLDSFDPDPDHDGDMERAGGLQLGGGGIHEFLPEEEKEKRRKANKRAKLAININVIANVFLLVGKLIAASSSGSLSLIASLVDSALDLLCTLIVWTTNRLVQWRLNTLQKKFPVGRRRLEPLGILVFSIIMVISFLQILQESVEKVIPLEGVAEQLPAIAIAALVATVVIKGIIWFGCAPIKTTQVQALAQDCKTDVIFNTLSLLFPLIGYQADVWWLDPVGAGLLSLFIIYDWSSTCVENITRLCGQAAPAALEKKLLYLAYRFSPIVDGFKKLTAYHAGDGVWVEYDILMNHDTRLHRSHDVAETLQYCAEALDEVDRAFVTTDYAAVGPSGHAEDAERS
;
A
#
# COMPACT_ATOMS: atom_id res chain seq x y z
N MET A 1 6.57 -47.52 -35.72
CA MET A 1 6.27 -48.49 -34.65
C MET A 1 5.44 -47.78 -33.61
N VAL A 2 4.13 -48.00 -33.65
CA VAL A 2 3.12 -47.37 -32.78
C VAL A 2 2.54 -48.49 -31.92
N GLY A 3 2.64 -48.35 -30.60
CA GLY A 3 2.02 -49.25 -29.62
C GLY A 3 0.74 -48.63 -29.05
N LYS A 4 -0.40 -49.20 -29.43
CA LYS A 4 -1.75 -48.96 -28.87
C LYS A 4 -1.90 -49.57 -27.47
N ARG A 5 -2.79 -49.00 -26.64
CA ARG A 5 -3.92 -49.64 -25.88
C ARG A 5 -4.32 -48.79 -24.65
N GLU A 6 -5.56 -48.56 -24.24
CA GLU A 6 -6.94 -48.69 -24.78
C GLU A 6 -7.83 -47.64 -24.09
N LEU A 7 -8.78 -47.07 -24.84
CA LEU A 7 -9.91 -46.28 -24.35
C LEU A 7 -11.08 -47.23 -24.10
N PHE A 8 -11.67 -47.21 -22.90
CA PHE A 8 -12.97 -47.83 -22.65
C PHE A 8 -14.08 -46.78 -22.74
N ARG A 9 -14.98 -46.97 -23.72
CA ARG A 9 -16.31 -46.34 -23.77
C ARG A 9 -17.31 -47.31 -24.39
N ALA A 10 -18.39 -47.60 -23.67
CA ALA A 10 -19.75 -47.92 -24.15
C ALA A 10 -20.63 -48.12 -22.90
N GLY A 11 -21.90 -47.70 -22.80
CA GLY A 11 -22.80 -47.11 -23.78
C GLY A 11 -24.13 -46.74 -23.12
N ASP A 12 -24.93 -45.97 -23.85
CA ASP A 12 -26.21 -45.33 -23.50
C ASP A 12 -27.34 -46.29 -23.08
N ALA A 13 -28.25 -45.79 -22.22
CA ALA A 13 -29.68 -46.09 -22.33
C ALA A 13 -30.59 -45.01 -21.68
N LYS A 14 -31.21 -44.22 -22.56
CA LYS A 14 -32.61 -43.74 -22.58
C LYS A 14 -33.20 -42.87 -21.45
N ALA A 15 -33.62 -41.70 -21.92
CA ALA A 15 -34.59 -40.76 -21.37
C ALA A 15 -35.96 -41.36 -20.99
N LYS A 16 -36.58 -40.77 -19.97
CA LYS A 16 -38.03 -40.50 -19.86
C LYS A 16 -38.24 -39.37 -18.83
N GLY A 17 -38.82 -38.26 -19.28
CA GLY A 17 -39.30 -37.20 -18.39
C GLY A 17 -40.60 -37.57 -17.68
N TYR A 18 -41.03 -36.78 -16.70
CA TYR A 18 -42.39 -36.24 -16.58
C TYR A 18 -42.49 -35.25 -15.41
N SER A 19 -43.47 -34.36 -15.59
CA SER A 19 -43.81 -33.11 -14.90
C SER A 19 -44.25 -33.19 -13.43
N ARG A 20 -44.01 -32.08 -12.71
CA ARG A 20 -44.90 -31.32 -11.81
C ARG A 20 -46.12 -32.04 -11.19
N HIS A 21 -46.26 -31.99 -9.86
CA HIS A 21 -47.55 -31.69 -9.21
C HIS A 21 -47.39 -31.15 -7.77
N GLN A 22 -48.24 -30.17 -7.46
CA GLN A 22 -48.51 -29.54 -6.16
C GLN A 22 -49.31 -30.47 -5.22
N GLY A 23 -49.22 -30.23 -3.90
CA GLY A 23 -50.42 -30.19 -3.03
C GLY A 23 -50.43 -31.03 -1.74
N ARG A 24 -50.32 -30.32 -0.60
CA ARG A 24 -51.11 -30.39 0.67
C ARG A 24 -51.47 -31.72 1.36
N GLY A 25 -51.32 -31.68 2.69
CA GLY A 25 -52.11 -32.40 3.72
C GLY A 25 -51.26 -33.41 4.49
N ALA A 26 -50.89 -33.27 5.77
CA ALA A 26 -51.63 -33.06 7.03
C ALA A 26 -51.33 -34.27 7.97
N GLU A 27 -51.32 -33.99 9.28
CA GLU A 27 -51.36 -34.91 10.44
C GLU A 27 -50.04 -35.38 11.10
N ASP A 28 -49.72 -34.65 12.17
CA ASP A 28 -49.50 -35.10 13.56
C ASP A 28 -48.53 -36.24 13.88
N ILE A 29 -47.53 -35.93 14.73
CA ILE A 29 -47.42 -36.41 16.12
C ILE A 29 -46.45 -35.47 16.88
N ARG A 30 -46.98 -34.75 17.89
CA ARG A 30 -46.23 -34.24 19.07
C ARG A 30 -46.26 -35.32 20.17
N PRO A 31 -45.33 -35.30 21.15
CA PRO A 31 -45.51 -34.48 22.36
C PRO A 31 -44.30 -33.52 22.58
N GLN A 32 -44.51 -32.22 22.79
CA GLN A 32 -44.80 -31.54 24.08
C GLN A 32 -43.53 -31.41 24.96
N SER A 33 -42.92 -30.22 25.01
CA SER A 33 -43.25 -29.06 25.88
C SER A 33 -42.46 -29.16 27.19
N SER A 34 -41.92 -28.14 27.83
CA SER A 34 -41.89 -26.67 27.74
C SER A 34 -40.84 -26.27 28.83
N ASP A 35 -40.29 -25.07 28.97
CA ASP A 35 -40.81 -23.74 28.76
C ASP A 35 -39.66 -22.80 28.41
N ASP A 36 -39.98 -21.93 27.46
CA ASP A 36 -39.29 -20.71 27.10
C ASP A 36 -39.26 -19.72 28.28
N LEU A 37 -38.34 -18.77 28.21
CA LEU A 37 -38.72 -17.35 28.14
C LEU A 37 -37.54 -16.54 27.60
N GLU A 38 -37.61 -16.28 26.30
CA GLU A 38 -36.96 -15.16 25.63
C GLU A 38 -37.45 -13.82 26.20
N SER A 39 -36.54 -12.86 26.27
CA SER A 39 -36.64 -11.53 25.63
C SER A 39 -35.41 -10.74 26.10
N GLY A 40 -34.45 -10.31 25.27
CA GLY A 40 -34.56 -9.79 23.92
C GLY A 40 -34.64 -8.26 24.01
N LEU A 41 -33.55 -7.55 23.68
CA LEU A 41 -33.61 -6.29 22.93
C LEU A 41 -32.22 -5.75 22.54
N HIS A 42 -32.18 -5.35 21.28
CA HIS A 42 -31.06 -4.83 20.50
C HIS A 42 -30.62 -3.41 20.89
N ALA A 43 -29.30 -3.20 20.73
CA ALA A 43 -28.62 -2.06 20.11
C ALA A 43 -28.89 -0.63 20.60
N ASN A 44 -27.83 0.04 21.06
CA ASN A 44 -27.39 1.27 20.41
C ASN A 44 -25.91 1.59 20.66
N SER A 45 -25.24 1.98 19.59
CA SER A 45 -23.86 2.47 19.55
C SER A 45 -23.85 3.96 19.91
N ALA A 46 -22.97 4.39 20.81
CA ALA A 46 -22.62 5.80 20.99
C ALA A 46 -21.15 5.95 21.41
N ASN A 47 -20.38 6.68 20.59
CA ASN A 47 -19.06 7.22 20.91
C ASN A 47 -19.14 8.21 22.08
N GLY A 48 -18.15 8.21 22.96
CA GLY A 48 -17.93 9.29 23.93
C GLY A 48 -16.60 9.16 24.67
N TYR A 49 -15.62 9.98 24.29
CA TYR A 49 -14.47 10.35 25.11
C TYR A 49 -14.88 11.40 26.16
N ALA A 50 -14.09 11.49 27.25
CA ALA A 50 -14.12 12.46 28.35
C ALA A 50 -15.13 12.14 29.47
N ASP A 51 -14.91 12.36 30.77
CA ASP A 51 -13.80 12.81 31.63
C ASP A 51 -14.34 12.72 33.09
N GLY A 52 -13.47 12.65 34.10
CA GLY A 52 -13.70 13.12 35.47
C GLY A 52 -14.89 12.64 36.33
N ASN A 53 -14.56 11.89 37.39
CA ASN A 53 -15.05 11.94 38.79
C ASN A 53 -16.55 12.13 39.17
N GLU A 54 -16.91 11.42 40.26
CA GLU A 54 -17.92 11.72 41.30
C GLU A 54 -19.42 11.45 40.95
N TYR A 55 -20.30 10.83 41.76
CA TYR A 55 -20.33 10.36 43.15
C TYR A 55 -21.14 9.06 43.26
N ASP A 56 -20.76 8.29 44.27
CA ASP A 56 -21.36 7.11 44.88
C ASP A 56 -22.85 7.25 45.27
N ASN A 57 -23.61 6.16 45.08
CA ASN A 57 -24.61 5.72 46.05
C ASN A 57 -25.06 4.28 45.74
N GLY A 58 -24.49 3.30 46.43
CA GLY A 58 -24.90 1.90 46.29
C GLY A 58 -24.24 0.93 47.24
N ASN A 59 -24.50 1.12 48.54
CA ASN A 59 -24.26 0.20 49.66
C ASN A 59 -23.91 -1.26 49.28
N GLY A 60 -22.64 -1.61 49.43
CA GLY A 60 -22.12 -2.96 49.22
C GLY A 60 -20.62 -2.99 49.49
N ASP A 61 -20.24 -3.07 50.77
CA ASP A 61 -18.87 -3.33 51.25
C ASP A 61 -18.36 -4.73 50.82
N ALA A 62 -18.33 -5.00 49.53
CA ALA A 62 -17.59 -6.11 48.97
C ALA A 62 -16.28 -5.54 48.42
N LYS A 63 -15.23 -5.56 49.25
CA LYS A 63 -13.86 -5.61 48.70
C LYS A 63 -13.86 -6.69 47.62
N PRO A 64 -13.35 -6.44 46.40
CA PRO A 64 -13.20 -7.51 45.42
C PRO A 64 -12.46 -8.64 46.13
N ARG A 65 -13.10 -9.81 46.22
CA ARG A 65 -12.49 -10.96 46.87
C ARG A 65 -11.20 -11.24 46.10
N PRO A 66 -10.02 -11.34 46.76
CA PRO A 66 -8.82 -11.75 46.06
C PRO A 66 -9.12 -13.09 45.39
N ARG A 67 -9.04 -13.13 44.06
CA ARG A 67 -9.24 -14.36 43.29
C ARG A 67 -8.22 -15.37 43.78
N ILE A 68 -8.70 -16.45 44.38
CA ILE A 68 -7.85 -17.55 44.79
C ILE A 68 -7.64 -18.36 43.52
N PHE A 69 -6.60 -18.02 42.75
CA PHE A 69 -6.16 -18.90 41.66
C PHE A 69 -5.92 -20.28 42.25
N SER A 70 -6.50 -21.31 41.63
CA SER A 70 -6.13 -22.68 41.99
C SER A 70 -4.63 -22.82 41.77
N PHE A 71 -3.96 -23.64 42.59
CA PHE A 71 -2.55 -23.95 42.36
C PHE A 71 -2.29 -24.43 40.92
N LYS A 72 -3.27 -25.11 40.32
CA LYS A 72 -3.24 -25.55 38.94
C LYS A 72 -3.25 -24.38 37.94
N ASP A 73 -4.03 -23.34 38.21
CA ASP A 73 -4.18 -22.18 37.32
C ASP A 73 -2.94 -21.29 37.39
N VAL A 74 -2.37 -21.12 38.60
CA VAL A 74 -1.06 -20.48 38.78
C VAL A 74 0.06 -21.25 38.07
N ALA A 75 0.04 -22.59 38.17
CA ALA A 75 1.05 -23.43 37.52
C ALA A 75 0.95 -23.39 35.98
N ASN A 76 -0.27 -23.43 35.43
CA ASN A 76 -0.50 -23.29 33.99
C ASN A 76 -0.08 -21.92 33.48
N THR A 77 -0.44 -20.86 34.22
CA THR A 77 -0.01 -19.49 33.94
C THR A 77 1.51 -19.36 33.91
N ALA A 78 2.19 -19.87 34.93
CA ALA A 78 3.65 -19.81 34.99
C ALA A 78 4.33 -20.61 33.85
N LEU A 79 3.72 -21.70 33.37
CA LEU A 79 4.22 -22.46 32.23
C LEU A 79 4.05 -21.69 30.91
N GLU A 80 2.94 -20.98 30.76
CA GLU A 80 2.68 -20.10 29.60
C GLU A 80 3.62 -18.91 29.57
N ASP A 81 3.82 -18.25 30.71
CA ASP A 81 4.77 -17.13 30.86
C ASP A 81 6.18 -17.56 30.48
N LYS A 82 6.64 -18.69 31.03
CA LYS A 82 7.96 -19.23 30.70
C LYS A 82 8.11 -19.54 29.21
N ARG A 83 7.06 -20.07 28.58
CA ARG A 83 7.05 -20.38 27.14
C ARG A 83 7.18 -19.10 26.31
N ARG A 84 6.47 -18.03 26.68
CA ARG A 84 6.57 -16.72 26.02
C ARG A 84 7.98 -16.14 26.17
N ASP A 85 8.53 -16.17 27.38
CA ASP A 85 9.90 -15.74 27.66
C ASP A 85 10.93 -16.51 26.83
N ASP A 86 10.78 -17.83 26.72
CA ASP A 86 11.66 -18.68 25.91
C ASP A 86 11.58 -18.29 24.42
N LEU A 87 10.38 -18.03 23.90
CA LEU A 87 10.17 -17.62 22.52
C LEU A 87 10.74 -16.22 22.25
N LYS A 88 10.49 -15.26 23.14
CA LYS A 88 11.05 -13.92 23.10
C LYS A 88 12.57 -13.96 23.11
N LYS A 89 13.16 -14.73 24.03
CA LYS A 89 14.61 -14.89 24.12
C LYS A 89 15.19 -15.45 22.82
N ALA A 90 14.54 -16.44 22.21
CA ALA A 90 14.97 -17.02 20.93
C ALA A 90 14.86 -16.02 19.76
N LEU A 91 13.84 -15.16 19.72
CA LEU A 91 13.71 -14.11 18.69
C LEU A 91 14.81 -13.04 18.82
N LEU A 92 15.10 -12.65 20.06
CA LEU A 92 16.13 -11.65 20.39
C LEU A 92 17.57 -12.22 20.27
N GLU A 93 17.71 -13.55 20.25
CA GLU A 93 19.00 -14.23 20.22
C GLU A 93 19.77 -13.94 18.93
N GLY A 94 20.79 -13.09 19.01
CA GLY A 94 21.63 -12.71 17.87
C GLY A 94 21.23 -11.39 17.20
N ILE A 95 20.35 -10.57 17.78
CA ILE A 95 20.20 -9.17 17.36
C ILE A 95 21.41 -8.42 17.90
N ASN A 96 22.28 -7.94 17.01
CA ASN A 96 23.43 -7.11 17.39
C ASN A 96 23.42 -5.79 16.60
N ARG A 97 22.74 -4.78 17.14
CA ARG A 97 22.60 -3.46 16.51
C ARG A 97 23.95 -2.77 16.32
N ASP A 98 24.79 -2.80 17.35
CA ASP A 98 26.10 -2.13 17.36
C ASP A 98 27.08 -2.79 16.38
N GLY A 99 26.93 -4.10 16.18
CA GLY A 99 27.74 -4.86 15.23
C GLY A 99 27.55 -4.41 13.78
N LEU A 100 26.31 -4.11 13.37
CA LEU A 100 25.97 -3.69 12.01
C LEU A 100 26.46 -2.27 11.68
N GLU A 101 26.46 -1.37 12.66
CA GLU A 101 26.93 0.02 12.48
C GLU A 101 28.43 0.09 12.14
N ASN A 102 29.23 -0.89 12.55
CA ASN A 102 30.66 -0.95 12.21
C ASN A 102 30.93 -1.05 10.70
N PHE A 103 29.97 -1.55 9.92
CA PHE A 103 30.12 -1.67 8.47
C PHE A 103 29.68 -0.40 7.74
N ARG A 104 29.01 0.53 8.43
CA ARG A 104 28.45 1.74 7.83
C ARG A 104 29.53 2.74 7.44
N LYS A 105 29.32 3.41 6.31
CA LYS A 105 30.12 4.57 5.91
C LYS A 105 29.43 5.87 6.29
N SER A 106 30.15 6.80 6.90
CA SER A 106 29.58 8.10 7.26
C SER A 106 29.30 8.94 6.01
N ASP A 107 28.37 9.89 6.11
CA ASP A 107 28.06 10.81 5.00
C ASP A 107 29.28 11.63 4.57
N GLU A 108 30.21 11.89 5.48
CA GLU A 108 31.48 12.58 5.19
C GLU A 108 32.44 11.70 4.39
N GLU A 109 32.57 10.42 4.77
CA GLU A 109 33.37 9.45 4.03
C GLU A 109 32.81 9.25 2.62
N LEU A 110 31.49 9.13 2.47
CA LEU A 110 30.83 8.97 1.17
C LEU A 110 31.11 10.17 0.24
N LYS A 111 31.07 11.39 0.76
CA LYS A 111 31.42 12.60 0.01
C LYS A 111 32.90 12.60 -0.41
N GLY A 112 33.78 12.04 0.41
CA GLY A 112 35.21 11.88 0.12
C GLY A 112 35.52 10.88 -1.00
N ILE A 113 34.65 9.91 -1.28
CA ILE A 113 34.85 8.92 -2.35
C ILE A 113 34.68 9.58 -3.71
N LYS A 114 35.77 9.69 -4.48
CA LYS A 114 35.76 10.29 -5.83
C LYS A 114 35.10 9.41 -6.91
N ASN A 115 35.14 8.09 -6.76
CA ASN A 115 34.58 7.16 -7.75
C ASN A 115 33.07 6.98 -7.53
N LYS A 116 32.25 7.39 -8.51
CA LYS A 116 30.79 7.32 -8.46
C LYS A 116 30.26 5.90 -8.22
N LYS A 117 30.84 4.87 -8.84
CA LYS A 117 30.38 3.48 -8.68
C LYS A 117 30.64 2.96 -7.27
N VAL A 118 31.80 3.29 -6.71
CA VAL A 118 32.16 2.89 -5.34
C VAL A 118 31.30 3.63 -4.32
N ARG A 119 31.05 4.93 -4.53
CA ARG A 119 30.13 5.69 -3.68
C ARG A 119 28.73 5.08 -3.68
N GLN A 120 28.19 4.79 -4.86
CA GLN A 120 26.88 4.17 -5.01
C GLN A 120 26.81 2.80 -4.31
N PHE A 121 27.84 1.97 -4.41
CA PHE A 121 27.91 0.70 -3.69
C PHE A 121 27.78 0.86 -2.17
N TYR A 122 28.49 1.84 -1.58
CA TYR A 122 28.39 2.10 -0.14
C TYR A 122 27.08 2.78 0.26
N GLU A 123 26.49 3.60 -0.62
CA GLU A 123 25.13 4.14 -0.42
C GLU A 123 24.11 2.99 -0.36
N ASP A 124 24.16 2.04 -1.31
CA ASP A 124 23.30 0.85 -1.33
C ASP A 124 23.57 -0.09 -0.14
N GLN A 125 24.81 -0.16 0.34
CA GLN A 125 25.16 -0.90 1.56
C GLN A 125 24.54 -0.25 2.79
N ASN A 126 24.72 1.07 2.95
CA ASN A 126 24.13 1.80 4.07
C ASN A 126 22.60 1.72 4.07
N GLN A 127 21.97 1.73 2.89
CA GLN A 127 20.53 1.54 2.78
C GLN A 127 20.10 0.15 3.27
N ARG A 128 20.79 -0.93 2.85
CA ARG A 128 20.51 -2.29 3.35
C ARG A 128 20.69 -2.42 4.86
N LEU A 129 21.70 -1.76 5.44
CA LEU A 129 21.89 -1.72 6.89
C LEU A 129 20.72 -1.02 7.59
N ASN A 130 20.19 0.06 7.01
CA ASN A 130 18.99 0.71 7.55
C ASN A 130 17.77 -0.23 7.50
N ASP A 131 17.59 -0.96 6.40
CA ASP A 131 16.48 -1.92 6.25
C ASP A 131 16.56 -3.03 7.31
N TRP A 132 17.76 -3.55 7.59
CA TRP A 132 17.98 -4.55 8.63
C TRP A 132 17.77 -4.01 10.05
N LEU A 133 18.24 -2.80 10.32
CA LEU A 133 18.00 -2.15 11.62
C LEU A 133 16.52 -1.85 11.87
N GLU A 134 15.77 -1.51 10.82
CA GLU A 134 14.32 -1.36 10.90
C GLU A 134 13.66 -2.69 11.24
N VAL A 135 14.01 -3.77 10.54
CA VAL A 135 13.51 -5.12 10.83
C VAL A 135 13.81 -5.53 12.27
N ASP A 136 15.05 -5.36 12.74
CA ASP A 136 15.43 -5.68 14.11
C ASP A 136 14.61 -4.85 15.12
N SER A 137 14.41 -3.55 14.84
CA SER A 137 13.60 -2.66 15.69
C SER A 137 12.14 -3.10 15.78
N ILE A 138 11.57 -3.56 14.68
CA ILE A 138 10.20 -4.06 14.60
C ILE A 138 10.08 -5.36 15.36
N VAL A 139 10.98 -6.33 15.14
CA VAL A 139 10.94 -7.61 15.84
C VAL A 139 11.08 -7.40 17.35
N MET A 140 11.95 -6.50 17.79
CA MET A 140 12.08 -6.20 19.23
C MET A 140 10.84 -5.54 19.84
N ALA A 141 10.18 -4.65 19.10
CA ALA A 141 9.02 -3.91 19.62
C ALA A 141 7.73 -4.72 19.54
N VAL A 142 7.47 -5.32 18.38
CA VAL A 142 6.20 -5.98 18.08
C VAL A 142 6.14 -7.37 18.68
N ALA A 143 7.25 -8.12 18.73
CA ALA A 143 7.20 -9.48 19.27
C ALA A 143 6.83 -9.52 20.75
N ASP A 144 7.19 -8.50 21.54
CA ASP A 144 6.83 -8.45 22.96
C ASP A 144 5.32 -8.29 23.14
N ASP A 145 4.77 -7.24 22.53
CA ASP A 145 3.35 -6.91 22.65
C ASP A 145 2.44 -7.97 22.01
N VAL A 146 2.86 -8.59 20.90
CA VAL A 146 2.11 -9.69 20.25
C VAL A 146 2.10 -10.92 21.15
N LEU A 147 3.24 -11.31 21.71
CA LEU A 147 3.31 -12.48 22.57
C LEU A 147 2.54 -12.28 23.88
N ASP A 148 2.53 -11.06 24.41
CA ASP A 148 1.76 -10.71 25.58
C ASP A 148 0.25 -10.69 25.33
N SER A 149 -0.15 -10.45 24.09
CA SER A 149 -1.55 -10.46 23.65
C SER A 149 -2.12 -11.85 23.38
N PHE A 150 -1.33 -12.93 23.41
CA PHE A 150 -1.85 -14.29 23.19
C PHE A 150 -2.53 -14.86 24.44
N ASP A 151 -3.68 -15.51 24.20
CA ASP A 151 -4.51 -16.16 25.22
C ASP A 151 -4.85 -15.24 26.42
N PRO A 152 -5.66 -14.18 26.19
CA PRO A 152 -5.91 -13.16 27.20
C PRO A 152 -6.77 -13.66 28.38
N ASP A 153 -7.46 -14.79 28.23
CA ASP A 153 -8.35 -15.44 29.19
C ASP A 153 -8.02 -16.96 29.27
N PRO A 154 -6.88 -17.31 29.88
CA PRO A 154 -6.38 -18.70 29.91
C PRO A 154 -7.26 -19.62 30.77
N ASP A 155 -7.94 -19.09 31.78
CA ASP A 155 -8.87 -19.82 32.66
C ASP A 155 -10.31 -19.85 32.14
N HIS A 156 -10.58 -19.19 31.02
CA HIS A 156 -11.86 -19.17 30.30
C HIS A 156 -13.01 -18.72 31.19
N ASP A 157 -12.74 -17.77 32.09
CA ASP A 157 -13.70 -17.27 33.06
C ASP A 157 -14.48 -16.04 32.55
N GLY A 158 -14.12 -15.56 31.35
CA GLY A 158 -14.70 -14.42 30.67
C GLY A 158 -14.00 -13.10 30.97
N ASP A 159 -13.05 -13.06 31.90
CA ASP A 159 -12.25 -11.89 32.21
C ASP A 159 -10.89 -11.99 31.50
N MET A 160 -10.63 -11.03 30.61
CA MET A 160 -9.37 -10.96 29.87
C MET A 160 -8.24 -10.38 30.76
N GLU A 161 -7.74 -11.17 31.69
CA GLU A 161 -6.71 -10.77 32.65
C GLU A 161 -5.39 -10.40 31.97
N ARG A 162 -5.12 -10.96 30.78
CA ARG A 162 -3.89 -10.73 30.00
C ARG A 162 -4.16 -10.00 28.68
N ALA A 163 -5.19 -9.15 28.63
CA ALA A 163 -5.40 -8.29 27.47
C ALA A 163 -4.18 -7.38 27.23
N GLY A 164 -3.39 -7.70 26.22
CA GLY A 164 -2.26 -6.89 25.77
C GLY A 164 -2.69 -5.68 24.94
N GLY A 165 -1.69 -4.91 24.50
CA GLY A 165 -1.91 -3.69 23.74
C GLY A 165 -2.75 -3.88 22.48
N LEU A 166 -2.57 -4.99 21.75
CA LEU A 166 -3.26 -5.24 20.48
C LEU A 166 -4.78 -5.44 20.65
N GLN A 167 -5.22 -6.03 21.78
CA GLN A 167 -6.65 -6.17 22.10
C GLN A 167 -7.30 -4.83 22.44
N LEU A 168 -6.56 -3.93 23.11
CA LEU A 168 -7.07 -2.63 23.56
C LEU A 168 -6.98 -1.54 22.48
N GLY A 169 -5.99 -1.62 21.58
CA GLY A 169 -5.71 -0.66 20.50
C GLY A 169 -6.46 -0.90 19.19
N GLY A 170 -7.48 -1.76 19.18
CA GLY A 170 -8.28 -2.04 17.99
C GLY A 170 -7.50 -2.66 16.81
N GLY A 171 -6.40 -3.38 17.09
CA GLY A 171 -5.58 -4.07 16.09
C GLY A 171 -4.59 -3.18 15.30
N GLY A 172 -4.39 -1.93 15.71
CA GLY A 172 -3.45 -1.01 15.03
C GLY A 172 -1.99 -1.27 15.37
N ILE A 173 -1.30 -2.11 14.60
CA ILE A 173 0.11 -2.51 14.83
C ILE A 173 1.07 -1.30 14.96
N HIS A 174 0.78 -0.21 14.22
CA HIS A 174 1.60 0.99 14.23
C HIS A 174 1.66 1.71 15.59
N GLU A 175 0.70 1.46 16.49
CA GLU A 175 0.69 2.00 17.85
C GLU A 175 1.71 1.32 18.76
N PHE A 176 2.29 0.19 18.36
CA PHE A 176 3.30 -0.56 19.12
C PHE A 176 4.74 -0.31 18.66
N LEU A 177 4.92 0.48 17.59
CA LEU A 177 6.24 0.84 17.11
C LEU A 177 7.00 1.72 18.14
N PRO A 178 8.35 1.67 18.17
CA PRO A 178 9.14 2.56 19.03
C PRO A 178 8.80 4.04 18.81
N GLU A 179 8.77 4.83 19.89
CA GLU A 179 8.43 6.26 19.81
C GLU A 179 9.33 7.04 18.85
N GLU A 180 10.63 6.69 18.77
CA GLU A 180 11.55 7.29 17.80
C GLU A 180 11.10 7.09 16.34
N GLU A 181 10.63 5.89 16.00
CA GLU A 181 10.17 5.57 14.65
C GLU A 181 8.80 6.21 14.38
N LYS A 182 7.88 6.20 15.35
CA LYS A 182 6.60 6.93 15.27
C LYS A 182 6.81 8.42 15.05
N GLU A 183 7.72 9.04 15.80
CA GLU A 183 8.06 10.45 15.67
C GLU A 183 8.61 10.78 14.29
N LYS A 184 9.53 9.94 13.79
CA LYS A 184 10.13 10.06 12.47
C LYS A 184 9.08 9.95 11.38
N ARG A 185 8.21 8.94 11.43
CA ARG A 185 7.06 8.76 10.51
C ARG A 185 6.10 9.95 10.59
N ARG A 186 5.78 10.45 11.78
CA ARG A 186 4.90 11.62 12.01
C ARG A 186 5.50 12.92 11.44
N LYS A 187 6.78 13.17 11.67
CA LYS A 187 7.51 14.35 11.15
C LYS A 187 7.59 14.29 9.61
N ALA A 188 7.90 13.13 9.04
CA ALA A 188 7.92 12.92 7.60
C ALA A 188 6.54 13.15 6.97
N ASN A 189 5.48 12.56 7.54
CA ASN A 189 4.10 12.73 7.06
C ASN A 189 3.60 14.18 7.14
N LYS A 190 3.94 14.91 8.21
CA LYS A 190 3.59 16.34 8.31
C LYS A 190 4.28 17.19 7.23
N ARG A 191 5.57 16.97 7.01
CA ARG A 191 6.33 17.67 5.96
C ARG A 191 5.82 17.33 4.56
N ALA A 192 5.53 16.06 4.30
CA ALA A 192 4.96 15.61 3.04
C ALA A 192 3.58 16.24 2.78
N LYS A 193 2.66 16.19 3.76
CA LYS A 193 1.34 16.82 3.63
C LYS A 193 1.41 18.33 3.36
N LEU A 194 2.32 19.02 4.04
CA LEU A 194 2.50 20.46 3.84
C LEU A 194 3.03 20.75 2.42
N ALA A 195 4.04 20.00 1.96
CA ALA A 195 4.59 20.14 0.61
C ALA A 195 3.53 19.86 -0.48
N ILE A 196 2.75 18.79 -0.32
CA ILE A 196 1.66 18.41 -1.22
C ILE A 196 0.61 19.54 -1.27
N ASN A 197 0.12 20.02 -0.12
CA ASN A 197 -0.89 21.08 -0.09
C ASN A 197 -0.41 22.36 -0.78
N ILE A 198 0.85 22.76 -0.58
CA ILE A 198 1.43 23.92 -1.25
C ILE A 198 1.47 23.71 -2.77
N ASN A 199 1.89 22.53 -3.22
CA ASN A 199 1.95 22.22 -4.66
C ASN A 199 0.56 22.22 -5.31
N VAL A 200 -0.46 21.65 -4.65
CA VAL A 200 -1.84 21.69 -5.16
C VAL A 200 -2.32 23.13 -5.33
N ILE A 201 -2.10 23.98 -4.33
CA ILE A 201 -2.47 25.40 -4.39
C ILE A 201 -1.72 26.10 -5.53
N ALA A 202 -0.41 25.85 -5.67
CA ALA A 202 0.38 26.41 -6.76
C ALA A 202 -0.12 25.96 -8.13
N ASN A 203 -0.42 24.69 -8.32
CA ASN A 203 -0.97 24.15 -9.58
C ASN A 203 -2.31 24.78 -9.95
N VAL A 204 -3.20 25.02 -8.98
CA VAL A 204 -4.47 25.72 -9.20
C VAL A 204 -4.22 27.14 -9.72
N PHE A 205 -3.35 27.92 -9.06
CA PHE A 205 -3.04 29.29 -9.49
C PHE A 205 -2.38 29.33 -10.87
N LEU A 206 -1.44 28.42 -11.14
CA LEU A 206 -0.78 28.29 -12.43
C LEU A 206 -1.76 27.94 -13.55
N LEU A 207 -2.71 27.03 -13.29
CA LEU A 207 -3.73 26.65 -14.26
C LEU A 207 -4.61 27.84 -14.66
N VAL A 208 -5.07 28.63 -13.68
CA VAL A 208 -5.87 29.84 -13.95
C VAL A 208 -5.09 30.84 -14.82
N GLY A 209 -3.79 31.04 -14.53
CA GLY A 209 -2.92 31.88 -15.34
C GLY A 209 -2.78 31.38 -16.78
N LYS A 210 -2.56 30.07 -16.96
CA LYS A 210 -2.49 29.44 -18.29
C LYS A 210 -3.81 29.55 -19.06
N LEU A 211 -4.95 29.44 -18.38
CA LEU A 211 -6.26 29.52 -19.02
C LEU A 211 -6.52 30.92 -19.62
N ILE A 212 -6.14 31.96 -18.89
CA ILE A 212 -6.23 33.36 -19.35
C ILE A 212 -5.25 33.60 -20.53
N ALA A 213 -4.05 33.02 -20.43
CA ALA A 213 -3.06 33.09 -21.51
C ALA A 213 -3.53 32.38 -22.78
N ALA A 214 -4.11 31.19 -22.66
CA ALA A 214 -4.58 30.38 -23.78
C ALA A 214 -5.83 30.97 -24.44
N SER A 215 -6.76 31.58 -23.69
CA SER A 215 -7.94 32.22 -24.30
C SER A 215 -7.59 33.44 -25.16
N SER A 216 -6.42 34.03 -24.94
CA SER A 216 -5.91 35.17 -25.70
C SER A 216 -4.88 34.79 -26.78
N SER A 217 -4.56 33.50 -26.93
CA SER A 217 -3.56 32.99 -27.87
C SER A 217 -4.15 31.87 -28.73
N GLY A 218 -3.75 31.76 -30.00
CA GLY A 218 -4.14 30.62 -30.84
C GLY A 218 -3.12 29.47 -30.86
N SER A 219 -2.02 29.59 -30.09
CA SER A 219 -0.87 28.69 -30.17
C SER A 219 -1.23 27.28 -29.70
N LEU A 220 -0.92 26.29 -30.54
CA LEU A 220 -1.25 24.89 -30.26
C LEU A 220 -0.41 24.32 -29.10
N SER A 221 0.88 24.65 -29.03
CA SER A 221 1.72 24.14 -27.94
C SER A 221 1.38 24.75 -26.58
N LEU A 222 0.82 25.96 -26.55
CA LEU A 222 0.25 26.55 -25.33
C LEU A 222 -1.03 25.83 -24.92
N ILE A 223 -1.93 25.51 -25.86
CA ILE A 223 -3.13 24.71 -25.59
C ILE A 223 -2.73 23.33 -25.06
N ALA A 224 -1.72 22.67 -25.65
CA ALA A 224 -1.19 21.41 -25.17
C ALA A 224 -0.72 21.52 -23.70
N SER A 225 0.02 22.57 -23.36
CA SER A 225 0.47 22.86 -21.99
C SER A 225 -0.64 23.20 -21.00
N LEU A 226 -1.74 23.78 -21.48
CA LEU A 226 -2.93 24.05 -20.67
C LEU A 226 -3.67 22.74 -20.36
N VAL A 227 -3.91 21.92 -21.38
CA VAL A 227 -4.62 20.64 -21.26
C VAL A 227 -3.87 19.72 -20.30
N ASP A 228 -2.54 19.66 -20.40
CA ASP A 228 -1.67 18.94 -19.47
C ASP A 228 -1.96 19.30 -18.00
N SER A 229 -1.74 20.58 -17.66
CA SER A 229 -1.93 21.06 -16.29
C SER A 229 -3.39 21.01 -15.81
N ALA A 230 -4.36 21.11 -16.72
CA ALA A 230 -5.78 20.99 -16.38
C ALA A 230 -6.12 19.55 -15.98
N LEU A 231 -5.62 18.58 -16.74
CA LEU A 231 -5.83 17.17 -16.48
C LEU A 231 -5.06 16.74 -15.23
N ASP A 232 -3.85 17.23 -14.98
CA ASP A 232 -3.12 16.93 -13.74
C ASP A 232 -3.86 17.39 -12.47
N LEU A 233 -4.49 18.57 -12.53
CA LEU A 233 -5.33 19.06 -11.45
C LEU A 233 -6.56 18.17 -11.26
N LEU A 234 -7.18 17.75 -12.37
CA LEU A 234 -8.31 16.82 -12.35
C LEU A 234 -7.90 15.45 -11.76
N CYS A 235 -6.71 14.93 -12.08
CA CYS A 235 -6.16 13.72 -11.47
C CYS A 235 -6.03 13.89 -9.96
N THR A 236 -5.40 14.97 -9.53
CA THR A 236 -5.22 15.30 -8.11
C THR A 236 -6.55 15.35 -7.38
N LEU A 237 -7.58 15.95 -8.00
CA LEU A 237 -8.94 16.00 -7.47
C LEU A 237 -9.58 14.62 -7.38
N ILE A 238 -9.45 13.78 -8.41
CA ILE A 238 -9.97 12.40 -8.42
C ILE A 238 -9.30 11.56 -7.34
N VAL A 239 -7.98 11.61 -7.22
CA VAL A 239 -7.23 10.87 -6.20
C VAL A 239 -7.62 11.37 -4.80
N TRP A 240 -7.71 12.69 -4.60
CA TRP A 240 -8.12 13.28 -3.33
C TRP A 240 -9.55 12.88 -2.93
N THR A 241 -10.51 12.95 -3.86
CA THR A 241 -11.89 12.53 -3.61
C THR A 241 -12.00 11.04 -3.36
N THR A 242 -11.25 10.20 -4.09
CA THR A 242 -11.18 8.76 -3.89
C THR A 242 -10.67 8.43 -2.48
N ASN A 243 -9.55 9.03 -2.09
CA ASN A 243 -8.98 8.83 -0.76
C ASN A 243 -9.91 9.34 0.36
N ARG A 244 -10.57 10.49 0.15
CA ARG A 244 -11.54 11.01 1.11
C ARG A 244 -12.76 10.11 1.25
N LEU A 245 -13.28 9.59 0.13
CA LEU A 245 -14.42 8.66 0.10
C LEU A 245 -14.11 7.33 0.80
N VAL A 246 -12.88 6.83 0.64
CA VAL A 246 -12.41 5.62 1.34
C VAL A 246 -12.41 5.84 2.85
N GLN A 247 -11.97 7.00 3.33
CA GLN A 247 -11.93 7.32 4.77
C GLN A 247 -13.32 7.56 5.38
N TRP A 248 -14.28 8.11 4.62
CA TRP A 248 -15.53 8.64 5.20
C TRP A 248 -16.65 7.60 5.43
N ARG A 249 -16.55 6.39 4.86
CA ARG A 249 -17.62 5.36 4.94
C ARG A 249 -17.14 3.99 5.46
N LEU A 250 -16.26 3.97 6.44
CA LEU A 250 -15.61 2.74 6.91
C LEU A 250 -16.60 1.64 7.35
N ASN A 251 -17.61 1.94 8.18
CA ASN A 251 -18.42 0.88 8.81
C ASN A 251 -19.34 0.11 7.86
N THR A 252 -20.04 0.77 6.93
CA THR A 252 -20.91 0.08 5.96
C THR A 252 -20.11 -0.58 4.84
N LEU A 253 -18.94 -0.02 4.50
CA LEU A 253 -18.09 -0.52 3.41
C LEU A 253 -17.18 -1.67 3.83
N GLN A 254 -16.73 -1.74 5.09
CA GLN A 254 -15.94 -2.86 5.61
C GLN A 254 -16.68 -4.20 5.41
N LYS A 255 -18.00 -4.22 5.57
CA LYS A 255 -18.81 -5.43 5.32
C LYS A 255 -18.84 -5.86 3.85
N LYS A 256 -18.70 -4.92 2.91
CA LYS A 256 -18.73 -5.20 1.47
C LYS A 256 -17.33 -5.47 0.91
N PHE A 257 -16.30 -4.85 1.48
CA PHE A 257 -14.91 -5.00 1.11
C PHE A 257 -14.07 -5.30 2.37
N PRO A 258 -14.07 -6.56 2.85
CA PRO A 258 -13.42 -6.93 4.11
C PRO A 258 -11.88 -6.77 4.06
N VAL A 259 -11.31 -6.76 2.86
CA VAL A 259 -9.87 -6.60 2.61
C VAL A 259 -9.48 -5.12 2.35
N GLY A 260 -10.46 -4.20 2.46
CA GLY A 260 -10.24 -2.78 2.20
C GLY A 260 -10.35 -2.39 0.71
N ARG A 261 -10.11 -1.11 0.43
CA ARG A 261 -10.33 -0.49 -0.91
C ARG A 261 -9.06 0.10 -1.52
N ARG A 262 -7.88 -0.15 -0.95
CA ARG A 262 -6.59 0.31 -1.50
C ARG A 262 -6.38 -0.12 -2.96
N ARG A 263 -6.96 -1.25 -3.37
CA ARG A 263 -6.97 -1.72 -4.77
C ARG A 263 -7.74 -0.83 -5.76
N LEU A 264 -8.59 0.09 -5.29
CA LEU A 264 -9.31 1.03 -6.16
C LEU A 264 -8.46 2.24 -6.55
N GLU A 265 -7.38 2.53 -5.82
CA GLU A 265 -6.53 3.69 -6.09
C GLU A 265 -5.80 3.56 -7.44
N PRO A 266 -5.15 2.42 -7.77
CA PRO A 266 -4.60 2.22 -9.11
C PRO A 266 -5.63 2.24 -10.24
N LEU A 267 -6.89 1.86 -9.97
CA LEU A 267 -7.97 1.96 -10.97
C LEU A 267 -8.30 3.41 -11.32
N GLY A 268 -8.24 4.32 -10.34
CA GLY A 268 -8.39 5.75 -10.61
C GLY A 268 -7.30 6.29 -11.53
N ILE A 269 -6.05 5.91 -11.26
CA ILE A 269 -4.88 6.26 -12.08
C ILE A 269 -5.01 5.66 -13.49
N LEU A 270 -5.50 4.43 -13.61
CA LEU A 270 -5.73 3.76 -14.89
C LEU A 270 -6.74 4.50 -15.76
N VAL A 271 -7.92 4.82 -15.22
CA VAL A 271 -8.96 5.56 -15.95
C VAL A 271 -8.44 6.94 -16.38
N PHE A 272 -7.69 7.60 -15.50
CA PHE A 272 -7.08 8.89 -15.80
C PHE A 272 -6.04 8.80 -16.92
N SER A 273 -5.18 7.78 -16.90
CA SER A 273 -4.18 7.53 -17.94
C SER A 273 -4.83 7.38 -19.33
N ILE A 274 -5.99 6.72 -19.41
CA ILE A 274 -6.75 6.58 -20.66
C ILE A 274 -7.27 7.93 -21.14
N ILE A 275 -7.83 8.75 -20.24
CA ILE A 275 -8.31 10.11 -20.57
C ILE A 275 -7.16 10.97 -21.10
N MET A 276 -5.98 10.93 -20.44
CA MET A 276 -4.78 11.65 -20.87
C MET A 276 -4.38 11.27 -22.29
N VAL A 277 -4.23 9.98 -22.56
CA VAL A 277 -3.84 9.50 -23.90
C VAL A 277 -4.83 9.96 -24.96
N ILE A 278 -6.14 9.89 -24.70
CA ILE A 278 -7.18 10.35 -25.64
C ILE A 278 -7.08 11.87 -25.89
N SER A 279 -6.92 12.67 -24.84
CA SER A 279 -6.80 14.13 -24.96
C SER A 279 -5.57 14.54 -25.77
N PHE A 280 -4.43 13.89 -25.56
CA PHE A 280 -3.22 14.21 -26.32
C PHE A 280 -3.21 13.63 -27.73
N LEU A 281 -3.96 12.57 -28.01
CA LEU A 281 -4.22 12.13 -29.38
C LEU A 281 -5.02 13.18 -30.17
N GLN A 282 -5.96 13.88 -29.54
CA GLN A 282 -6.71 14.98 -30.18
C GLN A 282 -5.79 16.17 -30.50
N ILE A 283 -4.95 16.58 -29.55
CA ILE A 283 -3.97 17.66 -29.79
C ILE A 283 -2.97 17.25 -30.88
N LEU A 284 -2.54 15.99 -30.90
CA LEU A 284 -1.68 15.47 -31.96
C LEU A 284 -2.36 15.51 -33.33
N GLN A 285 -3.64 15.16 -33.41
CA GLN A 285 -4.43 15.27 -34.64
C GLN A 285 -4.53 16.74 -35.09
N GLU A 286 -4.85 17.67 -34.20
CA GLU A 286 -4.91 19.11 -34.51
C GLU A 286 -3.55 19.67 -34.96
N SER A 287 -2.46 19.21 -34.34
CA SER A 287 -1.09 19.52 -34.74
C SER A 287 -0.81 19.07 -36.18
N VAL A 288 -1.16 17.83 -36.53
CA VAL A 288 -0.97 17.29 -37.89
C VAL A 288 -1.86 18.05 -38.90
N GLU A 289 -3.12 18.31 -38.56
CA GLU A 289 -4.05 19.07 -39.39
C GLU A 289 -3.59 20.52 -39.63
N LYS A 290 -2.94 21.17 -38.66
CA LYS A 290 -2.35 22.50 -38.88
C LYS A 290 -1.07 22.47 -39.74
N VAL A 291 -0.31 21.36 -39.78
CA VAL A 291 0.93 21.26 -40.58
C VAL A 291 0.65 20.92 -42.05
N ILE A 292 -0.37 20.09 -42.33
CA ILE A 292 -0.67 19.58 -43.68
C ILE A 292 -0.93 20.68 -44.74
N PRO A 293 -1.66 21.77 -44.45
CA PRO A 293 -1.95 22.81 -45.43
C PRO A 293 -0.71 23.52 -45.98
N LEU A 294 0.47 23.34 -45.35
CA LEU A 294 1.77 23.92 -45.75
C LEU A 294 1.79 25.46 -45.88
N GLU A 295 0.70 26.13 -45.50
CA GLU A 295 0.51 27.56 -45.45
C GLU A 295 0.00 27.95 -44.07
N GLY A 296 0.70 28.87 -43.40
CA GLY A 296 0.34 29.36 -42.08
C GLY A 296 1.06 30.65 -41.75
N VAL A 297 0.48 31.45 -40.85
CA VAL A 297 1.12 32.64 -40.29
C VAL A 297 1.67 32.26 -38.92
N ALA A 298 2.91 32.64 -38.61
CA ALA A 298 3.46 32.45 -37.29
C ALA A 298 2.63 33.24 -36.26
N GLU A 299 1.91 32.52 -35.40
CA GLU A 299 1.08 33.14 -34.39
C GLU A 299 1.95 33.74 -33.28
N GLN A 300 1.73 35.02 -32.99
CA GLN A 300 2.43 35.71 -31.92
C GLN A 300 1.88 35.28 -30.57
N LEU A 301 2.76 34.87 -29.65
CA LEU A 301 2.34 34.66 -28.27
C LEU A 301 2.06 36.01 -27.62
N PRO A 302 0.87 36.20 -27.02
CA PRO A 302 0.62 37.38 -26.22
C PRO A 302 1.61 37.44 -25.04
N ALA A 303 2.00 38.64 -24.63
CA ALA A 303 2.94 38.85 -23.51
C ALA A 303 2.45 38.18 -22.21
N ILE A 304 1.12 38.05 -22.04
CA ILE A 304 0.47 37.35 -20.94
C ILE A 304 0.79 35.84 -20.97
N ALA A 305 0.85 35.22 -22.15
CA ALA A 305 1.20 33.80 -22.29
C ALA A 305 2.67 33.53 -22.00
N ILE A 306 3.56 34.40 -22.46
CA ILE A 306 4.99 34.33 -22.11
C ILE A 306 5.15 34.48 -20.59
N ALA A 307 4.49 35.46 -19.98
CA ALA A 307 4.54 35.66 -18.53
C ALA A 307 4.01 34.45 -17.74
N ALA A 308 2.90 33.84 -18.19
CA ALA A 308 2.32 32.66 -17.56
C ALA A 308 3.25 31.44 -17.63
N LEU A 309 3.84 31.15 -18.79
CA LEU A 309 4.78 30.04 -18.97
C LEU A 309 6.11 30.26 -18.23
N VAL A 310 6.62 31.50 -18.18
CA VAL A 310 7.80 31.80 -17.38
C VAL A 310 7.48 31.65 -15.88
N ALA A 311 6.31 32.09 -15.44
CA ALA A 311 5.87 31.92 -14.05
C ALA A 311 5.75 30.45 -13.66
N THR A 312 5.23 29.58 -14.54
CA THR A 312 5.15 28.13 -14.26
C THR A 312 6.53 27.51 -14.10
N VAL A 313 7.48 27.85 -14.99
CA VAL A 313 8.87 27.38 -14.92
C VAL A 313 9.56 27.83 -13.63
N VAL A 314 9.40 29.09 -13.25
CA VAL A 314 10.01 29.64 -12.02
C VAL A 314 9.38 29.02 -10.77
N ILE A 315 8.06 28.98 -10.68
CA ILE A 315 7.35 28.48 -9.49
C ILE A 315 7.62 26.98 -9.30
N LYS A 316 7.45 26.15 -10.34
CA LYS A 316 7.75 24.72 -10.23
C LYS A 316 9.24 24.43 -10.07
N GLY A 317 10.13 25.25 -10.63
CA GLY A 317 11.57 25.19 -10.37
C GLY A 317 11.94 25.45 -8.90
N ILE A 318 11.30 26.43 -8.25
CA ILE A 318 11.50 26.72 -6.82
C ILE A 318 10.96 25.58 -5.96
N ILE A 319 9.76 25.06 -6.27
CA ILE A 319 9.17 23.92 -5.56
C ILE A 319 10.07 22.68 -5.70
N TRP A 320 10.58 22.41 -6.91
CA TRP A 320 11.52 21.32 -7.15
C TRP A 320 12.78 21.45 -6.30
N PHE A 321 13.41 22.63 -6.26
CA PHE A 321 14.61 22.85 -5.47
C PHE A 321 14.36 22.70 -3.95
N GLY A 322 13.18 23.12 -3.47
CA GLY A 322 12.77 22.94 -2.08
C GLY A 322 12.43 21.49 -1.71
N CYS A 323 11.95 20.69 -2.68
CA CYS A 323 11.55 19.29 -2.49
C CYS A 323 12.69 18.30 -2.72
N ALA A 324 13.67 18.62 -3.58
CA ALA A 324 14.82 17.79 -3.90
C ALA A 324 15.61 17.25 -2.68
N PRO A 325 15.82 18.00 -1.57
CA PRO A 325 16.52 17.47 -0.40
C PRO A 325 15.66 16.54 0.48
N ILE A 326 14.34 16.49 0.27
CA ILE A 326 13.41 15.71 1.10
C ILE A 326 13.26 14.31 0.49
N LYS A 327 13.87 13.31 1.12
CA LYS A 327 13.88 11.91 0.65
C LYS A 327 12.65 11.11 1.09
N THR A 328 11.45 11.69 1.04
CA THR A 328 10.21 10.91 1.23
C THR A 328 9.65 10.54 -0.12
N THR A 329 9.09 9.32 -0.26
CA THR A 329 8.52 8.81 -1.52
C THR A 329 7.50 9.77 -2.13
N GLN A 330 6.60 10.30 -1.29
CA GLN A 330 5.58 11.27 -1.70
C GLN A 330 6.18 12.59 -2.22
N VAL A 331 7.24 13.11 -1.59
CA VAL A 331 7.86 14.38 -2.00
C VAL A 331 8.80 14.19 -3.20
N GLN A 332 9.40 13.02 -3.34
CA GLN A 332 10.18 12.69 -4.54
C GLN A 332 9.29 12.53 -5.78
N ALA A 333 8.11 11.92 -5.63
CA ALA A 333 7.11 11.89 -6.70
C ALA A 333 6.70 13.32 -7.11
N LEU A 334 6.46 14.20 -6.13
CA LEU A 334 6.16 15.62 -6.34
C LEU A 334 7.29 16.38 -7.05
N ALA A 335 8.54 16.09 -6.68
CA ALA A 335 9.70 16.70 -7.30
C ALA A 335 9.85 16.23 -8.76
N GLN A 336 9.59 14.95 -9.04
CA GLN A 336 9.62 14.43 -10.39
C GLN A 336 8.53 15.07 -11.27
N ASP A 337 7.31 15.21 -10.74
CA ASP A 337 6.22 15.96 -11.36
C ASP A 337 6.66 17.38 -11.73
N CYS A 338 7.14 18.15 -10.74
CA CYS A 338 7.62 19.52 -10.97
C CYS A 338 8.72 19.61 -12.04
N LYS A 339 9.60 18.60 -12.12
CA LYS A 339 10.66 18.56 -13.13
C LYS A 339 10.08 18.34 -14.53
N THR A 340 9.18 17.38 -14.69
CA THR A 340 8.52 17.10 -15.97
C THR A 340 7.75 18.32 -16.46
N ASP A 341 7.01 18.97 -15.57
CA ASP A 341 6.32 20.21 -15.89
C ASP A 341 7.24 21.33 -16.34
N VAL A 342 8.38 21.54 -15.66
CA VAL A 342 9.33 22.57 -16.07
C VAL A 342 9.80 22.30 -17.49
N ILE A 343 10.15 21.05 -17.81
CA ILE A 343 10.54 20.65 -19.16
C ILE A 343 9.41 20.93 -20.16
N PHE A 344 8.19 20.50 -19.85
CA PHE A 344 7.05 20.66 -20.75
C PHE A 344 6.72 22.14 -21.02
N ASN A 345 6.64 22.95 -19.96
CA ASN A 345 6.38 24.38 -20.06
C ASN A 345 7.52 25.14 -20.78
N THR A 346 8.78 24.75 -20.57
CA THR A 346 9.90 25.35 -21.31
C THR A 346 9.82 25.05 -22.80
N LEU A 347 9.49 23.81 -23.19
CA LEU A 347 9.34 23.43 -24.59
C LEU A 347 8.14 24.13 -25.24
N SER A 348 6.99 24.18 -24.55
CA SER A 348 5.80 24.93 -24.99
C SER A 348 6.04 26.44 -25.11
N LEU A 349 7.01 27.00 -24.40
CA LEU A 349 7.42 28.40 -24.58
C LEU A 349 8.41 28.57 -25.74
N LEU A 350 9.34 27.64 -25.88
CA LEU A 350 10.49 27.76 -26.77
C LEU A 350 10.12 27.52 -28.24
N PHE A 351 9.28 26.52 -28.54
CA PHE A 351 8.86 26.25 -29.93
C PHE A 351 8.13 27.44 -30.57
N PRO A 352 7.15 28.08 -29.93
CA PRO A 352 6.44 29.20 -30.55
C PRO A 352 7.29 30.48 -30.60
N LEU A 353 8.13 30.72 -29.60
CA LEU A 353 8.98 31.91 -29.54
C LEU A 353 10.04 31.90 -30.64
N ILE A 354 10.71 30.75 -30.84
CA ILE A 354 11.67 30.58 -31.95
C ILE A 354 10.93 30.63 -33.29
N GLY A 355 9.74 30.02 -33.37
CA GLY A 355 8.93 30.02 -34.59
C GLY A 355 8.57 31.43 -35.04
N TYR A 356 8.17 32.29 -34.10
CA TYR A 356 7.89 33.70 -34.38
C TYR A 356 9.16 34.48 -34.77
N GLN A 357 10.27 34.31 -34.03
CA GLN A 357 11.49 35.08 -34.30
C GLN A 357 12.19 34.67 -35.61
N ALA A 358 12.07 33.40 -36.01
CA ALA A 358 12.65 32.87 -37.24
C ALA A 358 11.66 32.87 -38.43
N ASP A 359 10.42 33.35 -38.24
CA ASP A 359 9.33 33.34 -39.22
C ASP A 359 8.99 31.93 -39.75
N VAL A 360 9.07 30.93 -38.86
CA VAL A 360 8.82 29.52 -39.12
C VAL A 360 7.47 29.10 -38.51
N TRP A 361 6.40 29.21 -39.29
CA TRP A 361 5.02 28.96 -38.84
C TRP A 361 4.75 27.52 -38.38
N TRP A 362 5.43 26.51 -38.96
CA TRP A 362 5.20 25.10 -38.65
C TRP A 362 5.86 24.64 -37.33
N LEU A 363 6.70 25.48 -36.72
CA LEU A 363 7.46 25.09 -35.52
C LEU A 363 6.56 24.91 -34.29
N ASP A 364 5.52 25.74 -34.14
CA ASP A 364 4.55 25.62 -33.03
C ASP A 364 3.70 24.33 -33.16
N PRO A 365 3.04 24.05 -34.30
CA PRO A 365 2.36 22.78 -34.51
C PRO A 365 3.27 21.56 -34.32
N VAL A 366 4.49 21.56 -34.84
CA VAL A 366 5.43 20.43 -34.67
C VAL A 366 5.84 20.28 -33.20
N GLY A 367 6.09 21.39 -32.50
CA GLY A 367 6.35 21.41 -31.06
C GLY A 367 5.20 20.79 -30.27
N ALA A 368 3.96 21.17 -30.56
CA ALA A 368 2.76 20.59 -29.96
C ALA A 368 2.65 19.08 -30.24
N GLY A 369 2.94 18.63 -31.46
CA GLY A 369 2.90 17.21 -31.82
C GLY A 369 3.96 16.38 -31.10
N LEU A 370 5.19 16.89 -30.99
CA LEU A 370 6.27 16.24 -30.24
C LEU A 370 5.94 16.14 -28.75
N LEU A 371 5.38 17.20 -28.18
CA LEU A 371 4.91 17.24 -26.80
C LEU A 371 3.81 16.20 -26.56
N SER A 372 2.82 16.12 -27.45
CA SER A 372 1.75 15.12 -27.36
C SER A 372 2.28 13.69 -27.42
N LEU A 373 3.23 13.38 -28.31
CA LEU A 373 3.83 12.05 -28.39
C LEU A 373 4.58 11.67 -27.11
N PHE A 374 5.27 12.62 -26.49
CA PHE A 374 5.96 12.42 -25.23
C PHE A 374 4.98 12.05 -24.11
N ILE A 375 3.89 12.81 -23.96
CA ILE A 375 2.86 12.56 -22.93
C ILE A 375 2.11 11.26 -23.19
N ILE A 376 1.78 10.95 -24.44
CA ILE A 376 1.16 9.66 -24.81
C ILE A 376 2.06 8.50 -24.39
N TYR A 377 3.37 8.58 -24.65
CA TYR A 377 4.32 7.54 -24.25
C TYR A 377 4.39 7.38 -22.72
N ASP A 378 4.51 8.48 -21.99
CA ASP A 378 4.66 8.48 -20.53
C ASP A 378 3.41 7.91 -19.82
N TRP A 379 2.22 8.35 -20.23
CA TRP A 379 0.96 7.84 -19.68
C TRP A 379 0.61 6.43 -20.16
N SER A 380 1.03 6.04 -21.37
CA SER A 380 0.90 4.64 -21.81
C SER A 380 1.78 3.71 -20.97
N SER A 381 3.01 4.12 -20.66
CA SER A 381 3.91 3.38 -19.77
C SER A 381 3.32 3.26 -18.37
N THR A 382 2.83 4.38 -17.82
CA THR A 382 2.19 4.43 -16.49
C THR A 382 0.94 3.55 -16.42
N CYS A 383 0.13 3.53 -17.49
CA CYS A 383 -1.03 2.65 -17.62
C CYS A 383 -0.63 1.18 -17.55
N VAL A 384 0.37 0.76 -18.33
CA VAL A 384 0.87 -0.62 -18.33
C VAL A 384 1.42 -1.00 -16.96
N GLU A 385 2.19 -0.11 -16.31
CA GLU A 385 2.73 -0.37 -14.98
C GLU A 385 1.62 -0.60 -13.94
N ASN A 386 0.58 0.25 -13.92
CA ASN A 386 -0.54 0.10 -13.00
C ASN A 386 -1.34 -1.19 -13.27
N ILE A 387 -1.52 -1.57 -14.54
CA ILE A 387 -2.13 -2.86 -14.90
C ILE A 387 -1.27 -4.01 -14.38
N THR A 388 0.06 -3.97 -14.58
CA THR A 388 0.95 -5.04 -14.11
C THR A 388 0.94 -5.17 -12.59
N ARG A 389 0.91 -4.06 -11.84
CA ARG A 389 0.76 -4.07 -10.38
C ARG A 389 -0.58 -4.66 -9.94
N LEU A 390 -1.67 -4.35 -10.64
CA LEU A 390 -2.98 -4.95 -10.39
C LEU A 390 -3.03 -6.45 -10.69
N CYS A 391 -2.19 -6.93 -11.60
CA CYS A 391 -2.05 -8.35 -11.95
C CYS A 391 -1.14 -9.15 -11.02
N GLY A 392 -0.61 -8.56 -9.94
CA GLY A 392 0.26 -9.30 -9.01
C GLY A 392 1.75 -9.25 -9.37
N GLN A 393 2.24 -8.13 -9.89
CA GLN A 393 3.68 -7.94 -10.13
C GLN A 393 4.50 -8.25 -8.88
N ALA A 394 5.60 -8.98 -9.05
CA ALA A 394 6.51 -9.28 -7.95
C ALA A 394 7.05 -8.01 -7.28
N ALA A 395 7.22 -8.06 -5.96
CA ALA A 395 7.77 -6.96 -5.19
C ALA A 395 9.21 -6.63 -5.63
N PRO A 396 9.69 -5.40 -5.42
CA PRO A 396 11.07 -5.04 -5.72
C PRO A 396 12.06 -5.91 -4.94
N ALA A 397 13.16 -6.31 -5.59
CA ALA A 397 14.18 -7.17 -4.98
C ALA A 397 14.81 -6.60 -3.68
N ALA A 398 14.74 -5.29 -3.46
CA ALA A 398 15.16 -4.67 -2.21
C ALA A 398 14.21 -5.04 -1.05
N LEU A 399 12.90 -4.96 -1.28
CA LEU A 399 11.88 -5.35 -0.30
C LEU A 399 11.93 -6.86 -0.05
N GLU A 400 12.08 -7.67 -1.10
CA GLU A 400 12.22 -9.13 -0.95
C GLU A 400 13.40 -9.52 -0.05
N LYS A 401 14.55 -8.85 -0.18
CA LYS A 401 15.71 -9.06 0.71
C LYS A 401 15.44 -8.62 2.15
N LYS A 402 14.69 -7.53 2.34
CA LYS A 402 14.28 -7.05 3.67
C LYS A 402 13.36 -8.07 4.35
N LEU A 403 12.38 -8.61 3.61
CA LEU A 403 11.47 -9.66 4.06
C LEU A 403 12.21 -10.98 4.34
N LEU A 404 13.18 -11.34 3.53
CA LEU A 404 14.03 -12.51 3.77
C LEU A 404 14.86 -12.37 5.06
N TYR A 405 15.36 -11.17 5.34
CA TYR A 405 16.06 -10.89 6.59
C TYR A 405 15.11 -10.96 7.80
N LEU A 406 13.87 -10.48 7.66
CA LEU A 406 12.84 -10.68 8.68
C LEU A 406 12.57 -12.17 8.94
N ALA A 407 12.39 -12.98 7.89
CA ALA A 407 12.27 -14.44 8.03
C ALA A 407 13.51 -15.04 8.73
N TYR A 408 14.72 -14.65 8.34
CA TYR A 408 15.96 -15.12 8.95
C TYR A 408 15.99 -14.90 10.47
N ARG A 409 15.39 -13.83 10.97
CA ARG A 409 15.26 -13.53 12.41
C ARG A 409 14.50 -14.61 13.19
N PHE A 410 13.60 -15.35 12.53
CA PHE A 410 12.83 -16.45 13.11
C PHE A 410 13.51 -17.81 12.97
N SER A 411 14.69 -17.89 12.32
CA SER A 411 15.44 -19.14 12.13
C SER A 411 15.79 -19.93 13.40
N PRO A 412 15.93 -19.34 14.61
CA PRO A 412 16.14 -20.15 15.82
C PRO A 412 14.91 -20.96 16.26
N ILE A 413 13.73 -20.65 15.73
CA ILE A 413 12.44 -21.17 16.21
C ILE A 413 11.73 -22.04 15.17
N VAL A 414 12.02 -21.82 13.89
CA VAL A 414 11.48 -22.57 12.76
C VAL A 414 12.55 -23.49 12.18
N ASP A 415 12.13 -24.66 11.68
CA ASP A 415 13.07 -25.64 11.10
C ASP A 415 13.58 -25.20 9.72
N GLY A 416 12.87 -24.28 9.06
CA GLY A 416 13.27 -23.70 7.78
C GLY A 416 12.17 -22.87 7.12
N PHE A 417 12.46 -22.38 5.92
CA PHE A 417 11.54 -21.62 5.08
C PHE A 417 11.44 -22.30 3.72
N LYS A 418 10.21 -22.57 3.28
CA LYS A 418 9.93 -23.26 2.02
C LYS A 418 9.78 -22.28 0.86
N LYS A 419 9.01 -21.21 1.08
CA LYS A 419 8.74 -20.19 0.07
C LYS A 419 8.51 -18.84 0.74
N LEU A 420 8.99 -17.79 0.09
CA LEU A 420 8.65 -16.41 0.36
C LEU A 420 8.16 -15.81 -0.95
N THR A 421 6.91 -15.38 -0.99
CA THR A 421 6.34 -14.71 -2.15
C THR A 421 5.89 -13.32 -1.74
N ALA A 422 6.37 -12.29 -2.43
CA ALA A 422 5.93 -10.91 -2.21
C ALA A 422 5.47 -10.31 -3.55
N TYR A 423 4.25 -9.80 -3.59
CA TYR A 423 3.63 -9.29 -4.82
C TYR A 423 2.71 -8.11 -4.54
N HIS A 424 2.53 -7.27 -5.55
CA HIS A 424 1.65 -6.11 -5.46
C HIS A 424 0.18 -6.54 -5.50
N ALA A 425 -0.62 -5.94 -4.61
CA ALA A 425 -2.06 -6.13 -4.53
C ALA A 425 -2.74 -4.76 -4.59
N GLY A 426 -2.68 -4.12 -5.76
CA GLY A 426 -2.97 -2.70 -5.91
C GLY A 426 -1.69 -1.89 -5.73
N ASP A 427 -1.72 -0.82 -4.92
CA ASP A 427 -0.50 -0.06 -4.60
C ASP A 427 0.33 -0.72 -3.48
N GLY A 428 -0.34 -1.41 -2.54
CA GLY A 428 0.33 -2.12 -1.44
C GLY A 428 0.91 -3.48 -1.82
N VAL A 429 1.78 -4.01 -0.96
CA VAL A 429 2.44 -5.33 -1.14
C VAL A 429 1.83 -6.35 -0.18
N TRP A 430 1.51 -7.52 -0.72
CA TRP A 430 1.14 -8.71 0.04
C TRP A 430 2.32 -9.66 0.12
N VAL A 431 2.45 -10.30 1.28
CA VAL A 431 3.55 -11.22 1.54
C VAL A 431 3.00 -12.56 2.02
N GLU A 432 3.54 -13.64 1.48
CA GLU A 432 3.22 -15.01 1.86
C GLU A 432 4.50 -15.70 2.31
N TYR A 433 4.53 -16.15 3.57
CA TYR A 433 5.59 -16.95 4.15
C TYR A 433 5.11 -18.39 4.34
N ASP A 434 5.86 -19.34 3.79
CA ASP A 434 5.68 -20.76 4.09
C ASP A 434 6.83 -21.21 5.00
N ILE A 435 6.54 -21.43 6.28
CA ILE A 435 7.51 -21.82 7.29
C ILE A 435 7.42 -23.31 7.61
N LEU A 436 8.56 -23.92 7.89
CA LEU A 436 8.66 -25.33 8.28
C LEU A 436 8.74 -25.44 9.80
N MET A 437 7.92 -26.32 10.36
CA MET A 437 7.90 -26.61 11.79
C MET A 437 7.85 -28.11 12.05
N ASN A 438 8.42 -28.54 13.17
CA ASN A 438 8.40 -29.94 13.56
C ASN A 438 6.95 -30.44 13.72
N HIS A 439 6.67 -31.64 13.22
CA HIS A 439 5.35 -32.30 13.32
C HIS A 439 4.84 -32.46 14.77
N ASP A 440 5.74 -32.54 15.75
CA ASP A 440 5.41 -32.63 17.18
C ASP A 440 5.11 -31.26 17.81
N THR A 441 5.26 -30.17 17.05
CA THR A 441 4.98 -28.82 17.54
C THR A 441 3.50 -28.69 17.81
N ARG A 442 3.16 -28.43 19.07
CA ARG A 442 1.77 -28.19 19.49
C ARG A 442 1.19 -26.95 18.80
N LEU A 443 -0.07 -27.03 18.38
CA LEU A 443 -0.78 -25.99 17.62
C LEU A 443 -0.63 -24.57 18.19
N HIS A 444 -0.78 -24.40 19.50
CA HIS A 444 -0.60 -23.09 20.14
C HIS A 444 0.78 -22.46 19.85
N ARG A 445 1.85 -23.25 19.77
CA ARG A 445 3.21 -22.74 19.56
C ARG A 445 3.45 -22.44 18.09
N SER A 446 2.92 -23.27 17.19
CA SER A 446 2.99 -22.97 15.76
C SER A 446 2.19 -21.71 15.42
N HIS A 447 1.04 -21.53 16.05
CA HIS A 447 0.21 -20.34 15.93
C HIS A 447 0.93 -19.09 16.43
N ASP A 448 1.44 -19.10 17.68
CA ASP A 448 2.15 -17.95 18.26
C ASP A 448 3.33 -17.50 17.38
N VAL A 449 4.10 -18.46 16.83
CA VAL A 449 5.23 -18.18 15.93
C VAL A 449 4.76 -17.59 14.60
N ALA A 450 3.77 -18.21 13.96
CA ALA A 450 3.26 -17.76 12.67
C ALA A 450 2.63 -16.37 12.75
N GLU A 451 1.82 -16.13 13.77
CA GLU A 451 1.15 -14.85 13.98
C GLU A 451 2.14 -13.75 14.40
N THR A 452 3.14 -14.06 15.23
CA THR A 452 4.22 -13.10 15.53
C THR A 452 4.98 -12.68 14.26
N LEU A 453 5.30 -13.63 13.38
CA LEU A 453 5.94 -13.32 12.08
C LEU A 453 5.01 -12.47 11.20
N GLN A 454 3.71 -12.78 11.17
CA GLN A 454 2.72 -12.02 10.42
C GLN A 454 2.67 -10.56 10.90
N TYR A 455 2.53 -10.34 12.21
CA TYR A 455 2.51 -9.00 12.81
C TYR A 455 3.80 -8.22 12.57
N CYS A 456 4.95 -8.88 12.67
CA CYS A 456 6.25 -8.24 12.36
C CYS A 456 6.36 -7.86 10.88
N ALA A 457 5.83 -8.67 9.97
CA ALA A 457 5.81 -8.35 8.55
C ALA A 457 4.88 -7.18 8.25
N GLU A 458 3.67 -7.17 8.82
CA GLU A 458 2.67 -6.08 8.65
C GLU A 458 3.07 -4.76 9.33
N ALA A 459 4.02 -4.79 10.26
CA ALA A 459 4.58 -3.58 10.86
C ALA A 459 5.53 -2.79 9.93
N LEU A 460 6.02 -3.43 8.86
CA LEU A 460 6.80 -2.78 7.80
C LEU A 460 5.90 -1.83 7.01
N ASP A 461 6.39 -0.61 6.73
CA ASP A 461 5.61 0.41 6.02
C ASP A 461 5.21 -0.03 4.60
N GLU A 462 5.98 -0.93 4.00
CA GLU A 462 5.77 -1.41 2.63
C GLU A 462 4.75 -2.55 2.53
N VAL A 463 4.49 -3.27 3.63
CA VAL A 463 3.66 -4.48 3.65
C VAL A 463 2.25 -4.12 4.12
N ASP A 464 1.28 -4.32 3.24
CA ASP A 464 -0.13 -4.07 3.56
C ASP A 464 -0.76 -5.24 4.33
N ARG A 465 -0.31 -6.46 4.03
CA ARG A 465 -0.81 -7.69 4.65
C ARG A 465 0.19 -8.83 4.49
N ALA A 466 0.28 -9.66 5.51
CA ALA A 466 1.06 -10.89 5.44
C ALA A 466 0.17 -12.12 5.70
N PHE A 467 0.55 -13.24 5.08
CA PHE A 467 -0.01 -14.55 5.35
C PHE A 467 1.14 -15.49 5.70
N VAL A 468 1.01 -16.21 6.81
CA VAL A 468 2.02 -17.17 7.24
C VAL A 468 1.40 -18.56 7.32
N THR A 469 1.88 -19.45 6.46
CA THR A 469 1.47 -20.86 6.43
C THR A 469 2.52 -21.70 7.15
N THR A 470 2.09 -22.58 8.04
CA THR A 470 2.95 -23.55 8.72
C THR A 470 2.84 -24.92 8.08
N ASP A 471 3.95 -25.39 7.49
CA ASP A 471 4.08 -26.72 6.92
C ASP A 471 4.94 -27.61 7.84
N TYR A 472 4.58 -28.88 7.99
CA TYR A 472 5.43 -29.86 8.69
C TYR A 472 6.36 -30.65 7.75
N ALA A 473 6.16 -30.51 6.44
CA ALA A 473 6.89 -31.24 5.41
C ALA A 473 7.41 -30.28 4.34
N ALA A 474 8.70 -30.43 3.99
CA ALA A 474 9.34 -29.63 2.95
C ALA A 474 8.67 -29.81 1.57
N VAL A 475 8.11 -31.00 1.31
CA VAL A 475 7.41 -31.34 0.07
C VAL A 475 5.98 -31.74 0.41
N GLY A 476 5.01 -30.96 -0.09
CA GLY A 476 3.58 -31.24 0.05
C GLY A 476 2.95 -31.71 -1.26
N PRO A 477 1.63 -31.99 -1.27
CA PRO A 477 0.91 -32.28 -2.50
C PRO A 477 1.02 -31.08 -3.47
N SER A 478 1.36 -31.34 -4.74
CA SER A 478 1.73 -30.33 -5.76
C SER A 478 0.59 -29.38 -6.19
N GLY A 479 -0.63 -29.57 -5.68
CA GLY A 479 -1.85 -28.93 -6.19
C GLY A 479 -1.92 -27.40 -6.00
N HIS A 480 -1.22 -26.82 -5.03
CA HIS A 480 -1.22 -25.35 -4.83
C HIS A 480 -0.04 -24.64 -5.49
N ALA A 481 1.01 -25.37 -5.92
CA ALA A 481 2.23 -24.78 -6.46
C ALA A 481 2.22 -24.64 -7.99
N GLU A 482 1.50 -25.51 -8.71
CA GLU A 482 1.57 -25.56 -10.19
C GLU A 482 0.61 -24.59 -10.91
N ASP A 483 -0.51 -24.22 -10.30
CA ASP A 483 -1.51 -23.36 -10.97
C ASP A 483 -1.09 -21.88 -11.05
N ALA A 484 -0.16 -21.44 -10.19
CA ALA A 484 0.38 -20.07 -10.20
C ALA A 484 1.36 -19.81 -11.36
N GLU A 485 1.93 -20.84 -11.98
CA GLU A 485 2.92 -20.68 -13.06
C GLU A 485 2.30 -20.67 -14.47
N ARG A 486 0.97 -20.83 -14.61
CA ARG A 486 0.31 -21.09 -15.91
C ARG A 486 -0.83 -20.16 -16.35
N SER A 487 -1.12 -19.06 -15.64
CA SER A 487 -2.21 -18.13 -16.05
C SER A 487 -1.73 -16.78 -16.55
#